data_AF-A0AB39N5N7-F1
#
_entry.id   AF-A0AB39N5N7-F1
#
_cell.length_a   1.000
_cell.length_b   1.000
_cell.length_c   1.000
_cell.angle_alpha   90.00
_cell.angle_beta   90.00
_cell.angle_gamma   90.00
#
_symmetry.space_group_name_H-M   'P 1'
#
loop_
_entity.id
_entity.type
_entity.pdbx_description
1 polymer ?
#
loop_
_entity_poly.entity_id
_entity_poly.type
_entity_poly.pdbx_seq_one_letter_code
_entity_poly.pdbx_strand_id
1 'polypeptide(L)'
;MPSKMNHIALQVVTPEPAQRGGAVEVRPIIDGEDILATAFDEGPAEDPRHLLSPSSPLMPSLEPKEVRLAEADCTEGCCGAVFVTITREDATVVWHGWRNPDDDELDLPAYRFDARQYEAEVQRAVADHSWEWPARTIARLLEEGLRQQTRWLDRWECELAWASALPWERDRVTVVFFFQPGEPTSRDERPWLQFRIALSVTDDAPVAQADRMLQELLSQDPRAIGHVCGGSREFAGQLGYPWPERFPA
;
A
#
# COMPACT_ATOMS: atom_id res chain seq x y z
N MET A 1 -4.03 32.09 23.52
CA MET A 1 -3.98 30.81 24.27
C MET A 1 -3.05 29.89 23.51
N PRO A 2 -2.11 29.17 24.15
CA PRO A 2 -1.32 28.18 23.42
C PRO A 2 -2.29 27.14 22.82
N SER A 3 -2.11 26.84 21.54
CA SER A 3 -2.92 25.82 20.86
C SER A 3 -2.69 24.47 21.56
N LYS A 4 -3.76 23.71 21.80
CA LYS A 4 -3.65 22.38 22.43
C LYS A 4 -2.82 21.49 21.50
N MET A 5 -1.81 20.84 22.06
CA MET A 5 -1.05 19.80 21.35
C MET A 5 -1.70 18.45 21.64
N ASN A 6 -1.86 17.68 20.58
CA ASN A 6 -2.47 16.36 20.59
C ASN A 6 -1.39 15.29 20.61
N HIS A 7 -1.77 14.09 21.04
CA HIS A 7 -0.95 12.89 20.99
C HIS A 7 -1.49 11.96 19.92
N ILE A 8 -0.62 11.40 19.09
CA ILE A 8 -0.98 10.38 18.10
C ILE A 8 -0.34 9.05 18.46
N ALA A 9 -1.07 7.96 18.25
CA ALA A 9 -0.56 6.61 18.19
C ALA A 9 -1.06 5.93 16.91
N LEU A 10 -0.17 5.36 16.12
CA LEU A 10 -0.49 4.59 14.91
C LEU A 10 -0.58 3.11 15.27
N GLN A 11 -1.80 2.59 15.26
CA GLN A 11 -2.06 1.19 15.59
C GLN A 11 -2.27 0.39 14.31
N VAL A 12 -1.58 -0.75 14.18
CA VAL A 12 -1.87 -1.70 13.11
C VAL A 12 -2.87 -2.72 13.63
N VAL A 13 -4.04 -2.77 13.00
CA VAL A 13 -5.10 -3.73 13.30
C VAL A 13 -5.07 -4.82 12.24
N THR A 14 -4.94 -6.07 12.69
CA THR A 14 -5.02 -7.24 11.82
C THR A 14 -6.38 -7.93 11.99
N PRO A 15 -7.05 -8.33 10.91
CA PRO A 15 -8.30 -9.05 11.01
C PRO A 15 -8.04 -10.50 11.46
N GLU A 16 -9.09 -11.14 11.96
CA GLU A 16 -9.02 -12.55 12.32
C GLU A 16 -8.67 -13.41 11.10
N PRO A 17 -7.76 -14.40 11.20
CA PRO A 17 -7.29 -15.17 10.03
C PRO A 17 -8.41 -15.87 9.25
N ALA A 18 -9.50 -16.25 9.93
CA ALA A 18 -10.64 -16.92 9.32
C ALA A 18 -11.59 -15.96 8.57
N GLN A 19 -11.45 -14.65 8.77
CA GLN A 19 -12.31 -13.64 8.17
C GLN A 19 -11.84 -13.35 6.74
N ARG A 20 -12.52 -13.94 5.76
CA ARG A 20 -12.32 -13.61 4.36
C ARG A 20 -12.77 -12.17 4.09
N GLY A 21 -11.95 -11.43 3.34
CA GLY A 21 -12.23 -10.03 3.00
C GLY A 21 -11.73 -9.01 4.02
N GLY A 22 -11.19 -9.41 5.17
CA GLY A 22 -10.67 -8.45 6.17
C GLY A 22 -9.35 -7.80 5.74
N ALA A 23 -9.22 -6.48 5.86
CA ALA A 23 -7.99 -5.75 5.57
C ALA A 23 -7.10 -5.61 6.81
N VAL A 24 -5.78 -5.47 6.61
CA VAL A 24 -4.87 -4.97 7.65
C VAL A 24 -4.88 -3.45 7.57
N GLU A 25 -5.04 -2.79 8.70
CA GLU A 25 -5.41 -1.38 8.76
C GLU A 25 -4.45 -0.59 9.64
N VAL A 26 -4.04 0.60 9.21
CA VAL A 26 -3.38 1.58 10.09
C VAL A 26 -4.44 2.54 10.65
N ARG A 27 -4.70 2.46 11.95
CA ARG A 27 -5.65 3.29 12.69
C ARG A 27 -4.91 4.42 13.42
N PRO A 28 -5.09 5.70 13.03
CA PRO A 28 -4.58 6.84 13.78
C PRO A 28 -5.44 7.06 15.02
N ILE A 29 -4.85 6.87 16.20
CA ILE A 29 -5.48 7.15 17.48
C ILE A 29 -5.01 8.51 17.97
N ILE A 30 -5.88 9.52 17.95
CA ILE A 30 -5.54 10.89 18.37
C ILE A 30 -6.20 11.19 19.71
N ASP A 31 -5.40 11.56 20.71
CA ASP A 31 -5.85 11.79 22.09
C ASP A 31 -6.65 10.60 22.70
N GLY A 32 -6.42 9.39 22.19
CA GLY A 32 -7.11 8.17 22.62
C GLY A 32 -8.33 7.78 21.78
N GLU A 33 -8.68 8.56 20.76
CA GLU A 33 -9.84 8.30 19.89
C GLU A 33 -9.40 7.81 18.50
N ASP A 34 -10.02 6.74 18.01
CA ASP A 34 -9.89 6.31 16.61
C ASP A 34 -10.73 7.23 15.73
N ILE A 35 -10.06 8.15 15.05
CA ILE A 35 -10.73 9.16 14.23
C ILE A 35 -11.39 8.57 12.99
N LEU A 36 -10.90 7.45 12.46
CA LEU A 36 -11.45 6.84 11.25
C LEU A 36 -12.70 6.03 11.56
N ALA A 37 -12.79 5.43 12.75
CA ALA A 37 -13.98 4.69 13.18
C ALA A 37 -15.26 5.54 13.17
N THR A 38 -15.15 6.87 13.33
CA THR A 38 -16.28 7.81 13.25
C THR A 38 -16.40 8.54 11.92
N ALA A 39 -15.29 8.69 11.21
CA ALA A 39 -15.22 9.52 10.00
C ALA A 39 -15.48 8.73 8.71
N PHE A 40 -15.39 7.40 8.73
CA PHE A 40 -15.50 6.58 7.53
C PHE A 40 -15.93 5.14 7.85
N ASP A 41 -17.09 4.72 7.35
CA ASP A 41 -17.65 3.38 7.52
C ASP A 41 -17.85 2.60 6.21
N GLU A 42 -17.47 3.18 5.07
CA GLU A 42 -17.61 2.61 3.72
C GLU A 42 -16.47 1.65 3.32
N GLY A 43 -15.43 1.53 4.14
CA GLY A 43 -14.30 0.63 3.88
C GLY A 43 -13.18 0.70 4.94
N PRO A 44 -12.08 -0.03 4.71
CA PRO A 44 -10.97 -0.09 5.65
C PRO A 44 -10.11 1.18 5.62
N ALA A 45 -9.42 1.41 6.74
CA ALA A 45 -8.26 2.28 6.78
C ALA A 45 -7.12 1.71 5.95
N GLU A 46 -6.20 2.59 5.55
CA GLU A 46 -5.17 2.28 4.58
C GLU A 46 -4.21 1.19 5.09
N ASP A 47 -3.81 0.32 4.16
CA ASP A 47 -2.89 -0.78 4.44
C ASP A 47 -1.50 -0.26 4.87
N PRO A 48 -0.84 -0.86 5.89
CA PRO A 48 0.50 -0.48 6.33
C PRO A 48 1.55 -0.36 5.23
N ARG A 49 1.42 -1.10 4.11
CA ARG A 49 2.36 -1.01 2.97
C ARG A 49 2.42 0.39 2.36
N HIS A 50 1.34 1.15 2.45
CA HIS A 50 1.24 2.49 1.88
C HIS A 50 1.65 3.58 2.88
N LEU A 51 1.33 3.38 4.16
CA LEU A 51 1.56 4.39 5.21
C LEU A 51 2.85 4.17 6.01
N LEU A 52 3.31 2.94 6.18
CA LEU A 52 4.40 2.57 7.10
C LEU A 52 5.61 1.98 6.39
N SER A 53 5.96 2.52 5.22
CA SER A 53 7.21 2.21 4.52
C SER A 53 8.37 3.07 5.02
N PRO A 54 9.64 2.74 4.70
CA PRO A 54 10.79 3.61 5.02
C PRO A 54 10.66 5.05 4.48
N SER A 55 9.91 5.22 3.39
CA SER A 55 9.54 6.51 2.80
C SER A 55 8.09 6.89 3.13
N SER A 56 7.66 6.64 4.38
CA SER A 56 6.30 6.88 4.83
C SER A 56 5.77 8.26 4.43
N PRO A 57 4.58 8.35 3.81
CA PRO A 57 3.95 9.63 3.48
C PRO A 57 3.53 10.41 4.74
N LEU A 58 3.41 9.73 5.89
CA LEU A 58 3.10 10.36 7.17
C LEU A 58 4.27 11.19 7.70
N MET A 59 5.50 10.95 7.24
CA MET A 59 6.65 11.75 7.65
C MET A 59 6.56 13.17 7.09
N PRO A 60 6.59 14.20 7.96
CA PRO A 60 6.41 15.58 7.54
C PRO A 60 7.58 16.06 6.66
N SER A 61 7.27 16.69 5.54
CA SER A 61 8.22 17.38 4.68
C SER A 61 8.07 18.90 4.76
N LEU A 62 8.95 19.63 4.05
CA LEU A 62 8.84 21.08 3.88
C LEU A 62 7.57 21.49 3.12
N GLU A 63 7.16 20.68 2.15
CA GLU A 63 5.92 20.89 1.39
C GLU A 63 4.76 20.15 2.07
N PRO A 64 3.55 20.75 2.11
CA PRO A 64 2.33 20.05 2.49
C PRO A 64 2.08 18.83 1.60
N LYS A 65 1.65 17.73 2.21
CA LYS A 65 1.34 16.49 1.49
C LYS A 65 -0.06 16.03 1.85
N GLU A 66 -0.86 15.75 0.83
CA GLU A 66 -2.11 15.02 1.00
C GLU A 66 -1.81 13.53 1.12
N VAL A 67 -2.41 12.87 2.11
CA VAL A 67 -2.21 11.45 2.43
C VAL A 67 -3.57 10.80 2.59
N ARG A 68 -3.78 9.67 1.90
CA ARG A 68 -4.98 8.85 2.05
C ARG A 68 -4.86 7.97 3.29
N LEU A 69 -5.88 7.98 4.14
CA LEU A 69 -5.94 7.23 5.39
C LEU A 69 -6.97 6.09 5.36
N ALA A 70 -7.93 6.14 4.43
CA ALA A 70 -8.92 5.08 4.22
C ALA A 70 -9.45 5.14 2.78
N GLU A 71 -9.89 4.01 2.25
CA GLU A 71 -10.56 3.90 0.96
C GLU A 71 -11.73 2.93 1.07
N ALA A 72 -12.83 3.21 0.36
CA ALA A 72 -13.97 2.32 0.33
C ALA A 72 -13.63 0.93 -0.27
N ASP A 73 -14.39 -0.10 0.13
CA ASP A 73 -14.23 -1.47 -0.38
C ASP A 73 -14.46 -1.58 -1.90
N CYS A 74 -15.23 -0.65 -2.47
CA CYS A 74 -15.51 -0.59 -3.90
C CYS A 74 -14.34 0.05 -4.67
N THR A 75 -14.21 1.37 -4.59
CA THR A 75 -13.09 2.22 -5.03
C THR A 75 -13.32 3.64 -4.49
N GLU A 76 -12.27 4.46 -4.46
CA GLU A 76 -12.37 5.91 -4.16
C GLU A 76 -13.47 6.62 -4.96
N GLY A 77 -13.68 6.27 -6.24
CA GLY A 77 -14.64 6.95 -7.11
C GLY A 77 -16.09 6.48 -6.98
N CYS A 78 -16.40 5.62 -6.01
CA CYS A 78 -17.74 5.07 -5.80
C CYS A 78 -18.32 5.38 -4.42
N CYS A 79 -17.54 5.14 -3.35
CA CYS A 79 -17.96 5.42 -1.97
C CYS A 79 -16.87 6.18 -1.18
N GLY A 80 -15.95 6.83 -1.90
CA GLY A 80 -15.02 7.77 -1.32
C GLY A 80 -13.79 7.17 -0.65
N ALA A 81 -13.08 8.06 0.01
CA ALA A 81 -11.83 7.81 0.71
C ALA A 81 -11.60 8.97 1.69
N VAL A 82 -10.83 8.75 2.75
CA VAL A 82 -10.44 9.83 3.67
C VAL A 82 -9.03 10.29 3.35
N PHE A 83 -8.88 11.58 3.06
CA PHE A 83 -7.58 12.23 2.89
C PHE A 83 -7.33 13.25 4.00
N VAL A 84 -6.06 13.43 4.33
CA VAL A 84 -5.59 14.48 5.24
C VAL A 84 -4.39 15.21 4.63
N THR A 85 -4.31 16.53 4.82
CA THR A 85 -3.09 17.29 4.51
C THR A 85 -2.19 17.37 5.74
N ILE A 86 -0.96 16.91 5.60
CA ILE A 86 0.08 16.96 6.62
C ILE A 86 1.02 18.12 6.30
N THR A 87 1.24 19.02 7.26
CA THR A 87 2.14 20.17 7.11
C THR A 87 3.06 20.31 8.31
N ARG A 88 4.33 20.67 8.06
CA ARG A 88 5.27 21.03 9.11
C ARG A 88 5.27 22.55 9.34
N GLU A 89 4.95 22.96 10.55
CA GLU A 89 5.03 24.33 11.04
C GLU A 89 6.10 24.40 12.16
N ASP A 90 7.36 24.63 11.78
CA ASP A 90 8.51 24.63 12.68
C ASP A 90 8.64 23.35 13.54
N ALA A 91 8.26 23.46 14.83
CA ALA A 91 8.27 22.39 15.82
C ALA A 91 6.91 21.68 15.96
N THR A 92 5.95 22.01 15.10
CA THR A 92 4.60 21.44 15.09
C THR A 92 4.35 20.70 13.78
N VAL A 93 3.70 19.54 13.85
CA VAL A 93 3.09 18.89 12.68
C VAL A 93 1.58 19.11 12.76
N VAL A 94 0.97 19.51 11.65
CA VAL A 94 -0.47 19.79 11.58
C VAL A 94 -1.11 18.87 10.57
N TRP A 95 -2.15 18.17 11.02
CA TRP A 95 -3.10 17.45 10.16
C TRP A 95 -4.32 18.35 9.98
N HIS A 96 -4.64 18.71 8.74
CA HIS A 96 -5.74 19.61 8.39
C HIS A 96 -6.23 19.32 6.98
N GLY A 97 -7.21 20.10 6.48
CA GLY A 97 -7.69 19.96 5.10
C GLY A 97 -8.23 18.57 4.82
N TRP A 98 -8.99 18.02 5.77
CA TRP A 98 -9.66 16.73 5.63
C TRP A 98 -10.60 16.77 4.43
N ARG A 99 -10.61 15.69 3.65
CA ARG A 99 -11.42 15.60 2.44
C ARG A 99 -11.89 14.18 2.22
N ASN A 100 -13.17 14.05 1.88
CA ASN A 100 -13.72 12.85 1.24
C ASN A 100 -14.30 13.25 -0.12
N PRO A 101 -13.84 12.70 -1.24
CA PRO A 101 -14.36 13.05 -2.56
C PRO A 101 -15.88 12.84 -2.72
N ASP A 102 -16.46 11.88 -2.00
CA ASP A 102 -17.88 11.54 -2.07
C ASP A 102 -18.71 12.10 -0.89
N ASP A 103 -18.05 12.78 0.06
CA ASP A 103 -18.71 13.43 1.20
C ASP A 103 -18.07 14.79 1.52
N ASP A 104 -18.73 15.85 1.07
CA ASP A 104 -18.34 17.24 1.33
C ASP A 104 -18.59 17.67 2.80
N GLU A 105 -19.25 16.85 3.61
CA GLU A 105 -19.59 17.14 5.01
C GLU A 105 -18.57 16.59 6.01
N LEU A 106 -17.45 16.00 5.56
CA LEU A 106 -16.37 15.53 6.44
C LEU A 106 -15.73 16.70 7.22
N ASP A 107 -16.26 16.97 8.42
CA ASP A 107 -15.85 18.07 9.29
C ASP A 107 -15.00 17.56 10.46
N LEU A 108 -13.74 17.21 10.17
CA LEU A 108 -12.74 16.90 11.18
C LEU A 108 -11.92 18.14 11.53
N PRO A 109 -11.62 18.39 12.82
CA PRO A 109 -10.81 19.53 13.22
C PRO A 109 -9.35 19.36 12.76
N ALA A 110 -8.62 20.48 12.73
CA ALA A 110 -7.17 20.41 12.58
C ALA A 110 -6.53 19.85 13.86
N TYR A 111 -5.67 18.85 13.72
CA TYR A 111 -4.91 18.27 14.82
C TYR A 111 -3.46 18.76 14.77
N ARG A 112 -2.89 19.10 15.93
CA ARG A 112 -1.56 19.69 16.05
C ARG A 112 -0.71 18.86 16.99
N PHE A 113 0.48 18.47 16.56
CA PHE A 113 1.36 17.56 17.31
C PHE A 113 2.72 18.20 17.54
N ASP A 114 3.39 17.84 18.63
CA ASP A 114 4.84 18.07 18.74
C ASP A 114 5.54 17.33 17.60
N ALA A 115 6.38 18.02 16.83
CA ALA A 115 7.03 17.41 15.68
C ALA A 115 7.94 16.24 16.08
N ARG A 116 8.65 16.32 17.21
CA ARG A 116 9.56 15.24 17.63
C ARG A 116 8.78 14.03 18.10
N GLN A 117 7.71 14.24 18.88
CA GLN A 117 6.85 13.16 19.33
C GLN A 117 6.14 12.47 18.17
N TYR A 118 5.63 13.25 17.21
CA TYR A 118 4.98 12.73 16.01
C TYR A 118 5.95 11.91 15.16
N GLU A 119 7.14 12.45 14.86
CA GLU A 119 8.14 11.74 14.05
C GLU A 119 8.63 10.46 14.74
N ALA A 120 8.80 10.47 16.07
CA ALA A 120 9.16 9.29 16.84
C ALA A 120 8.07 8.22 16.76
N GLU A 121 6.80 8.61 16.79
CA GLU A 121 5.68 7.67 16.65
C GLU A 121 5.61 7.06 15.24
N VAL A 122 5.78 7.87 14.20
CA VAL A 122 5.84 7.36 12.82
C VAL A 122 7.01 6.39 12.66
N GLN A 123 8.20 6.72 13.18
CA GLN A 123 9.37 5.83 13.14
C GLN A 123 9.16 4.54 13.92
N ARG A 124 8.53 4.61 15.10
CA ARG A 124 8.15 3.44 15.89
C ARG A 124 7.22 2.53 15.09
N ALA A 125 6.17 3.09 14.48
CA ALA A 125 5.20 2.35 13.69
C ALA A 125 5.82 1.72 12.44
N VAL A 126 6.71 2.44 11.75
CA VAL A 126 7.48 1.92 10.59
C VAL A 126 8.39 0.75 11.00
N ALA A 127 8.98 0.78 12.20
CA ALA A 127 9.87 -0.26 12.68
C ALA A 127 9.14 -1.46 13.32
N ASP A 128 7.84 -1.34 13.60
CA ASP A 128 7.05 -2.37 14.24
C ASP A 128 6.51 -3.36 13.19
N HIS A 129 7.14 -4.54 13.14
CA HIS A 129 6.74 -5.65 12.29
C HIS A 129 6.13 -6.80 13.11
N SER A 130 5.77 -6.58 14.37
CA SER A 130 5.29 -7.65 15.27
C SER A 130 3.91 -8.22 14.88
N TRP A 131 3.15 -7.47 14.07
CA TRP A 131 1.85 -7.85 13.53
C TRP A 131 1.95 -8.70 12.25
N GLU A 132 3.13 -8.82 11.64
CA GLU A 132 3.31 -9.55 10.40
C GLU A 132 3.32 -11.08 10.66
N TRP A 133 2.51 -11.82 9.90
CA TRP A 133 2.69 -13.26 9.76
C TRP A 133 3.73 -13.57 8.67
N PRO A 134 4.27 -14.82 8.58
CA PRO A 134 5.37 -15.16 7.67
C PRO A 134 5.23 -14.65 6.23
N ALA A 135 4.07 -14.88 5.59
CA ALA A 135 3.84 -14.41 4.23
C ALA A 135 3.81 -12.88 4.12
N ARG A 136 3.34 -12.16 5.15
CA ARG A 136 3.34 -10.70 5.17
C ARG A 136 4.74 -10.13 5.25
N THR A 137 5.61 -10.72 6.06
CA THR A 137 7.03 -10.38 6.10
C THR A 137 7.71 -10.65 4.76
N ILE A 138 7.44 -11.80 4.13
CA ILE A 138 8.00 -12.12 2.80
C ILE A 138 7.53 -11.10 1.77
N ALA A 139 6.23 -10.78 1.72
CA ALA A 139 5.68 -9.81 0.78
C ALA A 139 6.34 -8.43 0.93
N ARG A 140 6.49 -7.92 2.15
CA ARG A 140 7.15 -6.64 2.41
C ARG A 140 8.62 -6.65 1.95
N LEU A 141 9.39 -7.67 2.34
CA LEU A 141 10.80 -7.80 1.95
C LEU A 141 10.97 -7.94 0.44
N LEU A 142 10.07 -8.68 -0.23
CA LEU A 142 10.06 -8.78 -1.68
C LEU A 142 9.76 -7.44 -2.34
N GLU A 143 8.76 -6.69 -1.87
CA GLU A 143 8.45 -5.37 -2.41
C GLU A 143 9.63 -4.41 -2.23
N GLU A 144 10.19 -4.31 -1.03
CA GLU A 144 11.38 -3.49 -0.74
C GLU A 144 12.56 -3.88 -1.62
N GLY A 145 12.84 -5.18 -1.73
CA GLY A 145 13.94 -5.71 -2.54
C GLY A 145 13.74 -5.43 -4.03
N LEU A 146 12.55 -5.65 -4.57
CA LEU A 146 12.25 -5.42 -5.99
C LEU A 146 12.26 -3.93 -6.34
N ARG A 147 11.77 -3.04 -5.45
CA ARG A 147 11.84 -1.57 -5.66
C ARG A 147 13.27 -1.05 -5.74
N GLN A 148 14.24 -1.75 -5.14
CA GLN A 148 15.66 -1.41 -5.26
C GLN A 148 16.29 -1.87 -6.59
N GLN A 149 15.63 -2.71 -7.38
CA GLN A 149 16.16 -3.34 -8.59
C GLN A 149 15.61 -2.73 -9.87
N THR A 150 15.73 -1.40 -10.02
CA THR A 150 15.22 -0.66 -11.19
C THR A 150 15.71 -1.21 -12.53
N ARG A 151 16.99 -1.59 -12.63
CA ARG A 151 17.58 -2.13 -13.88
C ARG A 151 16.97 -3.46 -14.34
N TRP A 152 16.49 -4.29 -13.42
CA TRP A 152 15.85 -5.55 -13.79
C TRP A 152 14.45 -5.30 -14.35
N LEU A 153 13.70 -4.36 -13.75
CA LEU A 153 12.41 -3.90 -14.24
C LEU A 153 12.53 -3.26 -15.63
N ASP A 154 13.51 -2.37 -15.81
CA ASP A 154 13.81 -1.73 -17.11
C ASP A 154 14.13 -2.76 -18.20
N ARG A 155 14.90 -3.81 -17.87
CA ARG A 155 15.27 -4.87 -18.82
C ARG A 155 14.05 -5.58 -19.41
N TRP A 156 12.98 -5.70 -18.66
CA TRP A 156 11.77 -6.42 -19.06
C TRP A 156 10.61 -5.50 -19.41
N GLU A 157 10.83 -4.18 -19.45
CA GLU A 157 9.80 -3.14 -19.62
C GLU A 157 8.62 -3.34 -18.66
N CYS A 158 8.94 -3.78 -17.43
CA CYS A 158 7.98 -4.02 -16.38
C CYS A 158 8.17 -3.01 -15.26
N GLU A 159 7.10 -2.72 -14.53
CA GLU A 159 7.12 -1.93 -13.31
C GLU A 159 6.48 -2.75 -12.18
N LEU A 160 7.08 -2.76 -10.99
CA LEU A 160 6.44 -3.39 -9.84
C LEU A 160 5.20 -2.58 -9.42
N ALA A 161 4.04 -3.22 -9.45
CA ALA A 161 2.82 -2.65 -8.88
C ALA A 161 2.87 -2.75 -7.36
N TRP A 162 2.93 -3.98 -6.85
CA TRP A 162 2.92 -4.29 -5.41
C TRP A 162 3.26 -5.76 -5.14
N ALA A 163 3.65 -6.06 -3.89
CA ALA A 163 3.61 -7.41 -3.34
C ALA A 163 2.76 -7.42 -2.07
N SER A 164 1.93 -8.44 -1.90
CA SER A 164 1.03 -8.55 -0.75
C SER A 164 0.77 -9.99 -0.35
N ALA A 165 0.42 -10.17 0.92
CA ALA A 165 -0.13 -11.40 1.48
C ALA A 165 -1.48 -11.07 2.12
N LEU A 166 -2.49 -11.89 1.81
CA LEU A 166 -3.84 -11.72 2.34
C LEU A 166 -3.94 -12.35 3.75
N PRO A 167 -4.68 -11.74 4.68
CA PRO A 167 -4.81 -12.27 6.05
C PRO A 167 -5.38 -13.69 6.14
N TRP A 168 -6.22 -14.07 5.16
CA TRP A 168 -6.91 -15.35 5.06
C TRP A 168 -6.23 -16.37 4.12
N GLU A 169 -5.09 -16.02 3.51
CA GLU A 169 -4.26 -16.92 2.68
C GLU A 169 -2.79 -16.81 3.13
N ARG A 170 -2.53 -17.28 4.34
CA ARG A 170 -1.23 -17.07 5.03
C ARG A 170 -0.07 -17.87 4.46
N ASP A 171 -0.34 -18.80 3.55
CA ASP A 171 0.62 -19.64 2.85
C ASP A 171 0.98 -19.10 1.45
N ARG A 172 0.54 -17.89 1.10
CA ARG A 172 0.73 -17.31 -0.22
C ARG A 172 1.20 -15.86 -0.19
N VAL A 173 2.12 -15.54 -1.09
CA VAL A 173 2.48 -14.16 -1.45
C VAL A 173 2.13 -13.93 -2.91
N THR A 174 1.50 -12.79 -3.18
CA THR A 174 1.17 -12.36 -4.54
C THR A 174 2.04 -11.16 -4.91
N VAL A 175 2.70 -11.23 -6.06
CA VAL A 175 3.47 -10.11 -6.63
C VAL A 175 2.83 -9.73 -7.96
N VAL A 176 2.60 -8.44 -8.17
CA VAL A 176 2.00 -7.91 -9.39
C VAL A 176 2.91 -6.89 -10.06
N PHE A 177 3.02 -7.00 -11.37
CA PHE A 177 3.81 -6.11 -12.22
C PHE A 177 2.94 -5.54 -13.34
N PHE A 178 3.15 -4.27 -13.68
CA PHE A 178 2.68 -3.68 -14.93
C PHE A 178 3.68 -3.93 -16.03
N PHE A 179 3.19 -4.14 -17.25
CA PHE A 179 3.97 -4.22 -18.47
C PHE A 179 3.44 -3.18 -19.46
N GLN A 180 4.34 -2.29 -19.89
CA GLN A 180 4.06 -1.23 -20.86
C GLN A 180 5.28 -1.09 -21.81
N PRO A 181 5.16 -1.42 -23.11
CA PRO A 181 6.30 -1.31 -24.01
C PRO A 181 6.53 0.12 -24.55
N GLY A 182 7.82 0.53 -24.66
CA GLY A 182 8.34 1.70 -25.42
C GLY A 182 8.23 3.11 -24.79
N GLU A 183 9.04 4.08 -25.27
CA GLU A 183 9.03 5.51 -24.83
C GLU A 183 7.82 6.33 -25.37
N PRO A 184 7.35 7.40 -24.67
CA PRO A 184 6.08 8.12 -24.93
C PRO A 184 5.94 8.82 -26.29
N THR A 185 4.77 8.70 -26.94
CA THR A 185 4.31 9.63 -28.00
C THR A 185 2.96 10.29 -27.70
N SER A 186 2.10 9.70 -26.87
CA SER A 186 0.90 10.32 -26.27
C SER A 186 0.42 9.55 -25.02
N ARG A 187 -0.41 10.19 -24.19
CA ARG A 187 -0.71 9.81 -22.79
C ARG A 187 -1.92 8.88 -22.57
N ASP A 188 -2.86 8.75 -23.51
CA ASP A 188 -4.21 8.27 -23.15
C ASP A 188 -4.66 6.91 -23.73
N GLU A 189 -3.85 6.18 -24.52
CA GLU A 189 -4.30 4.93 -25.16
C GLU A 189 -3.23 3.82 -25.21
N ARG A 190 -2.26 3.80 -24.29
CA ARG A 190 -1.26 2.73 -24.32
C ARG A 190 -1.84 1.43 -23.81
N PRO A 191 -1.79 0.36 -24.61
CA PRO A 191 -2.19 -0.93 -24.12
C PRO A 191 -1.16 -1.40 -23.08
N TRP A 192 -1.66 -1.89 -21.95
CA TRP A 192 -0.86 -2.35 -20.82
C TRP A 192 -1.33 -3.74 -20.41
N LEU A 193 -0.47 -4.49 -19.72
CA LEU A 193 -0.83 -5.76 -19.09
C LEU A 193 -0.40 -5.74 -17.63
N GLN A 194 -1.16 -6.43 -16.79
CA GLN A 194 -0.73 -6.78 -15.44
C GLN A 194 -0.42 -8.27 -15.38
N PHE A 195 0.72 -8.60 -14.79
CA PHE A 195 1.13 -9.97 -14.53
C PHE A 195 1.11 -10.24 -13.04
N ARG A 196 0.52 -11.36 -12.64
CA ARG A 196 0.48 -11.86 -11.27
C ARG A 196 1.34 -13.10 -11.13
N ILE A 197 2.19 -13.10 -10.11
CA ILE A 197 2.97 -14.26 -9.69
C ILE A 197 2.51 -14.61 -8.27
N ALA A 198 2.16 -15.88 -8.07
CA ALA A 198 1.79 -16.42 -6.77
C ALA A 198 2.92 -17.32 -6.25
N LEU A 199 3.48 -16.96 -5.11
CA LEU A 199 4.59 -17.66 -4.46
C LEU A 199 4.05 -18.41 -3.23
N SER A 200 4.41 -19.68 -3.11
CA SER A 200 4.05 -20.50 -1.95
C SER A 200 4.98 -20.23 -0.78
N VAL A 201 4.43 -20.05 0.41
CA VAL A 201 5.18 -19.84 1.64
C VAL A 201 5.28 -21.14 2.41
N THR A 202 6.47 -21.45 2.89
CA THR A 202 6.78 -22.62 3.71
C THR A 202 7.00 -22.23 5.18
N ASP A 203 7.27 -23.21 6.04
CA ASP A 203 7.60 -22.96 7.46
C ASP A 203 9.04 -22.48 7.70
N ASP A 204 9.85 -22.33 6.64
CA ASP A 204 11.22 -21.80 6.74
C ASP A 204 11.23 -20.35 7.27
N ALA A 205 12.39 -19.87 7.74
CA ALA A 205 12.53 -18.49 8.20
C ALA A 205 12.11 -17.48 7.10
N PRO A 206 11.18 -16.54 7.37
CA PRO A 206 10.62 -15.63 6.35
C PRO A 206 11.68 -14.84 5.58
N VAL A 207 12.71 -14.33 6.27
CA VAL A 207 13.81 -13.56 5.66
C VAL A 207 14.56 -14.39 4.62
N ALA A 208 14.93 -15.62 4.97
CA ALA A 208 15.65 -16.51 4.05
C ALA A 208 14.77 -16.98 2.87
N GLN A 209 13.46 -17.10 3.07
CA GLN A 209 12.52 -17.34 1.98
C GLN A 209 12.43 -16.14 1.04
N ALA A 210 12.26 -14.94 1.58
CA ALA A 210 12.18 -13.71 0.78
C ALA A 210 13.44 -13.50 -0.06
N ASP A 211 14.63 -13.69 0.51
CA ASP A 211 15.89 -13.58 -0.23
C ASP A 211 15.97 -14.58 -1.39
N ARG A 212 15.61 -15.85 -1.17
CA ARG A 212 15.58 -16.87 -2.22
C ARG A 212 14.59 -16.52 -3.33
N MET A 213 13.37 -16.15 -2.96
CA MET A 213 12.32 -15.76 -3.90
C MET A 213 12.73 -14.53 -4.71
N LEU A 214 13.36 -13.54 -4.07
CA LEU A 214 13.88 -12.35 -4.74
C LEU A 214 14.92 -12.73 -5.80
N GLN A 215 15.91 -13.55 -5.44
CA GLN A 215 16.92 -13.99 -6.41
C GLN A 215 16.32 -14.79 -7.57
N GLU A 216 15.34 -15.65 -7.29
CA GLU A 216 14.64 -16.42 -8.31
C GLU A 216 13.86 -15.51 -9.28
N LEU A 217 13.12 -14.53 -8.76
CA LEU A 217 12.40 -13.53 -9.56
C LEU A 217 13.36 -12.73 -10.45
N LEU A 218 14.45 -12.23 -9.87
CA LEU A 218 15.45 -11.43 -10.59
C LEU A 218 16.16 -12.20 -11.72
N SER A 219 16.15 -13.54 -11.67
CA SER A 219 16.77 -14.39 -12.68
C SER A 219 15.88 -14.65 -13.90
N GLN A 220 14.58 -14.31 -13.83
CA GLN A 220 13.59 -14.68 -14.83
C GLN A 220 12.88 -13.45 -15.41
N ASP A 221 12.24 -13.63 -16.56
CA ASP A 221 11.28 -12.66 -17.11
C ASP A 221 9.97 -12.79 -16.33
N PRO A 222 9.50 -11.73 -15.64
CA PRO A 222 8.27 -11.80 -14.84
C PRO A 222 7.04 -12.16 -15.69
N ARG A 223 7.06 -11.89 -17.00
CA ARG A 223 5.98 -12.23 -17.93
C ARG A 223 5.96 -13.71 -18.31
N ALA A 224 7.09 -14.40 -18.17
CA ALA A 224 7.21 -15.82 -18.47
C ALA A 224 6.71 -16.71 -17.32
N ILE A 225 6.82 -16.23 -16.09
CA ILE A 225 6.41 -16.95 -14.87
C ILE A 225 5.10 -16.44 -14.28
N GLY A 226 4.67 -15.24 -14.67
CA GLY A 226 3.41 -14.64 -14.26
C GLY A 226 2.26 -14.96 -15.21
N HIS A 227 1.04 -14.80 -14.72
CA HIS A 227 -0.18 -14.88 -15.53
C HIS A 227 -0.81 -13.51 -15.69
N VAL A 228 -1.38 -13.24 -16.87
CA VAL A 228 -2.12 -11.99 -17.09
C VAL A 228 -3.32 -11.92 -16.16
N CYS A 229 -3.41 -10.84 -15.39
CA CYS A 229 -4.49 -10.60 -14.42
C CYS A 229 -5.14 -9.22 -14.57
N GLY A 230 -4.82 -8.48 -15.63
CA GLY A 230 -5.40 -7.16 -15.90
C GLY A 230 -4.82 -6.54 -17.17
N GLY A 231 -5.43 -5.46 -17.64
CA GLY A 231 -4.95 -4.68 -18.78
C GLY A 231 -5.85 -4.76 -20.02
N SER A 232 -5.23 -4.71 -21.19
CA SER A 232 -5.93 -4.67 -22.48
C SER A 232 -6.06 -6.06 -23.10
N ARG A 233 -7.28 -6.60 -23.17
CA ARG A 233 -7.56 -7.95 -23.70
C ARG A 233 -7.06 -8.16 -25.13
N GLU A 234 -7.34 -7.21 -26.01
CA GLU A 234 -6.91 -7.29 -27.42
C GLU A 234 -5.39 -7.33 -27.53
N PHE A 235 -4.70 -6.55 -26.69
CA PHE A 235 -3.25 -6.50 -26.64
C PHE A 235 -2.63 -7.79 -26.08
N ALA A 236 -3.23 -8.37 -25.05
CA ALA A 236 -2.83 -9.70 -24.56
C ALA A 236 -2.86 -10.73 -25.69
N GLY A 237 -3.94 -10.72 -26.49
CA GLY A 237 -4.08 -11.60 -27.66
C GLY A 237 -3.03 -11.36 -28.73
N GLN A 238 -2.70 -10.10 -29.04
CA GLN A 238 -1.65 -9.74 -30.00
C GLN A 238 -0.27 -10.24 -29.56
N LEU A 239 0.00 -10.24 -28.26
CA LEU A 239 1.25 -10.73 -27.67
C LEU A 239 1.25 -12.23 -27.37
N GLY A 240 0.14 -12.92 -27.64
CA GLY A 240 0.00 -14.37 -27.43
C GLY A 240 -0.22 -14.78 -25.96
N TYR A 241 -0.57 -13.85 -25.08
CA TYR A 241 -0.90 -14.17 -23.69
C TYR A 241 -2.37 -14.62 -23.56
N PRO A 242 -2.65 -15.67 -22.77
CA PRO A 242 -4.01 -16.07 -22.48
C PRO A 242 -4.71 -14.99 -21.62
N TRP A 243 -5.96 -14.68 -21.97
CA TRP A 243 -6.79 -13.78 -21.17
C TRP A 243 -7.58 -14.57 -20.11
N PRO A 244 -7.56 -14.16 -18.84
CA PRO A 244 -8.30 -14.86 -17.79
C PRO A 244 -9.83 -14.76 -18.04
N GLU A 245 -10.53 -15.89 -17.97
CA GLU A 245 -12.01 -15.91 -18.02
C GLU A 245 -12.64 -15.32 -16.75
N ARG A 246 -11.91 -15.38 -15.63
CA ARG A 246 -12.22 -14.72 -14.37
C ARG A 246 -10.93 -14.18 -13.77
N PHE A 247 -10.95 -12.94 -13.33
CA PHE A 247 -9.86 -12.42 -12.51
C PHE A 247 -9.90 -13.12 -11.16
N PRO A 248 -8.80 -13.74 -10.70
CA PRO A 248 -8.76 -14.28 -9.36
C PRO A 248 -8.86 -13.11 -8.38
N ALA A 249 -9.72 -13.27 -7.37
CA ALA A 249 -9.80 -12.37 -6.22
C ALA A 249 -8.42 -12.18 -5.57
#